data_AF-A0A943UUX7-F1
#
_entry.id   AF-A0A943UUX7-F1
#
_cell.length_a   1.000
_cell.length_b   1.000
_cell.length_c   1.000
_cell.angle_alpha   90.00
_cell.angle_beta   90.00
_cell.angle_gamma   90.00
#
_symmetry.space_group_name_H-M   'P 1'
#
loop_
_entity.id
_entity.type
_entity.pdbx_description
1 polymer ?
#
loop_
_entity_poly.entity_id
_entity_poly.type
_entity_poly.pdbx_seq_one_letter_code
_entity_poly.pdbx_strand_id
1 'polypeptide(L)'
;MDETGVLGLIEELSILLEDSKPVFGKGNLRQVDIAAAFEIMDEIRDTFPGEFAQARQIVRERQSLIDDAEAESARLIEDARSQAMTIASE
;
A
#
# COMPACT_ATOMS: atom_id res chain seq x y z
N MET A 1 1.42 -15.23 1.94
CA MET A 1 0.21 -14.43 1.68
C MET A 1 0.68 -12.99 1.69
N ASP A 2 1.39 -12.66 0.62
CA ASP A 2 1.75 -11.34 0.14
C ASP A 2 2.78 -11.62 -0.94
N GLU A 3 2.50 -11.17 -2.14
CA GLU A 3 3.57 -10.63 -2.99
C GLU A 3 3.01 -9.71 -4.07
N THR A 4 1.71 -9.78 -4.37
CA THR A 4 1.15 -8.96 -5.44
C THR A 4 -0.36 -8.76 -5.26
N GLY A 5 -0.83 -7.94 -4.31
CA GLY A 5 -2.28 -7.70 -4.05
C GLY A 5 -3.11 -7.29 -5.29
N VAL A 6 -3.59 -6.05 -5.39
CA VAL A 6 -4.28 -5.65 -6.65
C VAL A 6 -3.32 -5.64 -7.84
N LEU A 7 -2.03 -5.36 -7.61
CA LEU A 7 -1.02 -5.37 -8.66
C LEU A 7 -0.83 -6.75 -9.30
N GLY A 8 -0.94 -7.83 -8.53
CA GLY A 8 -0.80 -9.19 -9.08
C GLY A 8 -1.98 -9.60 -9.90
N LEU A 9 -3.18 -9.24 -9.47
CA LEU A 9 -4.39 -9.44 -10.24
C LEU A 9 -4.34 -8.66 -11.58
N ILE A 10 -3.78 -7.45 -11.57
CA ILE A 10 -3.55 -6.68 -12.81
C ILE A 10 -2.53 -7.39 -13.72
N GLU A 11 -1.47 -7.94 -13.15
CA GLU A 11 -0.45 -8.66 -13.92
C GLU A 11 -1.00 -9.98 -14.48
N GLU A 12 -1.78 -10.72 -13.69
CA GLU A 12 -2.47 -11.93 -14.13
C GLU A 12 -3.44 -11.64 -15.27
N LEU A 13 -4.25 -10.57 -15.16
CA LEU A 13 -5.11 -10.12 -16.25
C LEU A 13 -4.30 -9.75 -17.49
N SER A 14 -3.13 -9.11 -17.32
CA SER A 14 -2.26 -8.73 -18.44
C SER A 14 -1.70 -9.96 -19.15
N ILE A 15 -1.19 -10.94 -18.40
CA ILE A 15 -0.70 -12.22 -18.92
C ILE A 15 -1.82 -12.95 -19.69
N LEU A 16 -3.02 -13.01 -19.11
CA LEU A 16 -4.19 -13.64 -19.74
C LEU A 16 -4.52 -12.99 -21.10
N LEU A 17 -4.37 -11.68 -21.22
CA LEU A 17 -4.58 -10.95 -22.47
C LEU A 17 -3.40 -11.10 -23.45
N GLU A 18 -2.16 -11.20 -23.00
CA GLU A 18 -0.98 -11.38 -23.87
C GLU A 18 -0.91 -12.78 -24.49
N ASP A 19 -1.18 -13.81 -23.68
CA ASP A 19 -1.13 -15.23 -24.05
C ASP A 19 -2.35 -15.69 -24.87
N SER A 20 -3.39 -14.86 -24.90
CA SER A 20 -4.61 -15.10 -25.67
C SER A 20 -4.32 -15.33 -27.17
N LYS A 21 -5.05 -16.26 -27.80
CA LYS A 21 -4.83 -16.57 -29.22
C LYS A 21 -5.40 -15.47 -30.13
N PRO A 22 -4.75 -15.11 -31.25
CA PRO A 22 -5.34 -14.17 -32.19
C PRO A 22 -6.63 -14.73 -32.80
N VAL A 23 -7.57 -13.84 -33.14
CA VAL A 23 -8.76 -14.20 -33.91
C VAL A 23 -8.36 -14.37 -35.38
N PHE A 24 -8.82 -15.46 -36.01
CA PHE A 24 -8.49 -15.73 -37.40
C PHE A 24 -8.91 -14.58 -38.33
N GLY A 25 -7.98 -14.12 -39.18
CA GLY A 25 -8.21 -13.00 -40.09
C GLY A 25 -8.28 -11.62 -39.44
N LYS A 26 -8.06 -11.50 -38.12
CA LYS A 26 -8.08 -10.21 -37.38
C LYS A 26 -6.89 -10.13 -36.42
N GLY A 27 -5.76 -9.63 -36.91
CA GLY A 27 -4.49 -9.62 -36.15
C GLY A 27 -4.48 -8.74 -34.89
N ASN A 28 -5.42 -7.81 -34.75
CA ASN A 28 -5.56 -6.96 -33.56
C ASN A 28 -6.57 -7.48 -32.53
N LEU A 29 -7.30 -8.56 -32.84
CA LEU A 29 -8.26 -9.16 -31.92
C LEU A 29 -7.70 -10.44 -31.33
N ARG A 30 -8.03 -10.65 -30.06
CA ARG A 30 -7.58 -11.76 -29.24
C ARG A 30 -8.77 -12.53 -28.70
N GLN A 31 -8.63 -13.85 -28.57
CA GLN A 31 -9.63 -14.76 -28.02
C GLN A 31 -9.39 -14.90 -26.53
N VAL A 32 -10.34 -14.40 -25.74
CA VAL A 32 -10.22 -14.31 -24.28
C VAL A 32 -11.35 -15.12 -23.66
N ASP A 33 -11.04 -15.88 -22.60
CA ASP A 33 -12.09 -16.44 -21.74
C ASP A 33 -12.70 -15.29 -20.91
N ILE A 34 -13.93 -14.95 -21.25
CA ILE A 34 -14.65 -13.84 -20.64
C ILE A 34 -14.91 -14.12 -19.15
N ALA A 35 -15.17 -15.38 -18.76
CA ALA A 35 -15.45 -15.70 -17.37
C ALA A 35 -14.21 -15.48 -16.50
N ALA A 36 -13.06 -15.99 -16.94
CA ALA A 36 -11.79 -15.83 -16.23
C ALA A 36 -11.37 -14.35 -16.12
N ALA A 37 -11.54 -13.57 -17.20
CA ALA A 37 -11.22 -12.14 -17.17
C ALA A 37 -12.13 -11.36 -16.20
N PHE A 38 -13.43 -11.69 -16.12
CA PHE A 38 -14.34 -11.05 -15.17
C PHE A 38 -14.04 -11.42 -13.72
N GLU A 39 -13.68 -12.68 -13.46
CA GLU A 39 -13.30 -13.13 -12.11
C GLU A 39 -12.12 -12.31 -11.55
N ILE A 40 -11.05 -12.15 -12.34
CA ILE A 40 -9.90 -11.34 -11.94
C ILE A 40 -10.30 -9.86 -11.75
N MET A 41 -11.14 -9.31 -12.64
CA MET A 41 -11.61 -7.93 -12.50
C MET A 41 -12.48 -7.71 -11.25
N ASP A 42 -13.29 -8.68 -10.88
CA ASP A 42 -14.12 -8.60 -9.67
C ASP A 42 -13.27 -8.71 -8.41
N GLU A 43 -12.26 -9.58 -8.40
CA GLU A 43 -11.30 -9.66 -7.30
C GLU A 43 -10.51 -8.36 -7.09
N ILE A 44 -10.13 -7.68 -8.19
CA ILE A 44 -9.55 -6.33 -8.12
C ILE A 44 -10.51 -5.36 -7.44
N ARG A 45 -11.79 -5.36 -7.85
CA ARG A 45 -12.80 -4.44 -7.29
C ARG A 45 -13.05 -4.66 -5.80
N ASP A 46 -12.98 -5.91 -5.35
CA ASP A 46 -13.20 -6.26 -3.96
C ASP A 46 -11.97 -5.91 -3.09
N THR A 47 -10.77 -6.09 -3.62
CA THR A 47 -9.52 -5.90 -2.86
C THR A 47 -9.05 -4.44 -2.84
N PHE A 48 -9.20 -3.71 -3.95
CA PHE A 48 -8.63 -2.37 -4.12
C PHE A 48 -9.11 -1.30 -3.14
N PRO A 49 -10.40 -1.24 -2.76
CA PRO A 49 -10.85 -0.30 -1.75
C PRO A 49 -10.18 -0.51 -0.39
N GLY A 50 -9.91 -1.77 -0.03
CA GLY A 50 -9.25 -2.18 1.22
C GLY A 50 -7.80 -1.74 1.26
N GLU A 51 -7.03 -2.02 0.20
CA GLU A 51 -5.63 -1.58 0.09
C GLU A 51 -5.51 -0.05 0.16
N PHE A 52 -6.40 0.68 -0.50
CA PHE A 52 -6.43 2.13 -0.42
C PHE A 52 -6.78 2.65 0.98
N ALA A 53 -7.70 1.99 1.67
CA ALA A 53 -8.06 2.36 3.05
C ALA A 53 -6.86 2.14 3.99
N GLN A 54 -6.16 1.02 3.85
CA GLN A 54 -4.94 0.72 4.58
C GLN A 54 -3.84 1.75 4.28
N ALA A 55 -3.58 2.06 3.01
CA ALA A 55 -2.60 3.07 2.62
C ALA A 55 -2.92 4.45 3.23
N ARG A 56 -4.18 4.89 3.19
CA ARG A 56 -4.62 6.14 3.84
C ARG A 56 -4.48 6.08 5.36
N GLN A 57 -4.70 4.93 5.99
CA GLN A 57 -4.50 4.76 7.42
C GLN A 57 -3.02 4.90 7.79
N ILE A 58 -2.13 4.21 7.08
CA ILE A 58 -0.67 4.30 7.27
C ILE A 58 -0.19 5.74 7.16
N VAL A 59 -0.66 6.49 6.14
CA VAL A 59 -0.29 7.91 5.99
C VAL A 59 -0.75 8.76 7.16
N ARG A 60 -1.95 8.52 7.70
CA ARG A 60 -2.46 9.26 8.86
C ARG A 60 -1.69 8.93 10.14
N GLU A 61 -1.44 7.65 10.39
CA GLU A 61 -0.72 7.18 11.59
C GLU A 61 0.72 7.67 11.60
N ARG A 62 1.36 7.76 10.43
CA ARG A 62 2.72 8.29 10.31
C ARG A 62 2.86 9.70 10.87
N GLN A 63 1.90 10.60 10.62
CA GLN A 63 1.98 11.95 11.16
C GLN A 63 1.86 11.95 12.69
N SER A 64 0.91 11.19 13.23
CA SER A 64 0.75 11.05 14.69
C SER A 64 2.03 10.53 15.35
N LEU A 65 2.67 9.52 14.75
CA LEU A 65 3.92 8.95 15.26
C LEU A 65 5.07 9.96 15.26
N ILE A 66 5.14 10.84 14.26
CA ILE A 66 6.15 11.91 14.21
C ILE A 66 5.88 12.93 15.32
N ASP A 67 4.62 13.38 15.45
CA ASP A 67 4.24 14.38 16.44
C ASP A 67 4.50 13.88 17.88
N ASP A 68 4.19 12.60 18.15
CA ASP A 68 4.45 11.96 19.44
C ASP A 68 5.97 11.86 19.73
N ALA A 69 6.77 11.48 18.73
CA ALA A 69 8.22 11.39 18.86
C ALA A 69 8.89 12.76 19.09
N GLU A 70 8.38 13.82 18.45
CA GLU A 70 8.85 15.19 18.68
C GLU A 70 8.51 15.67 20.09
N ALA A 71 7.29 15.42 20.56
CA ALA A 71 6.87 15.77 21.91
C ALA A 71 7.67 15.02 22.99
N GLU A 72 7.94 13.74 22.77
CA GLU A 72 8.76 12.92 23.67
C GLU A 72 10.21 13.44 23.70
N SER A 73 10.79 13.74 22.54
CA SER A 73 12.14 14.30 22.44
C SER A 73 12.26 15.63 23.17
N ALA A 74 11.25 16.52 23.05
CA ALA A 74 11.24 17.80 23.76
C ALA A 74 11.21 17.62 25.28
N ARG A 75 10.43 16.67 25.80
CA ARG A 75 10.39 16.34 27.24
C ARG A 75 11.74 15.82 27.72
N LEU A 76 12.36 14.89 26.99
CA LEU A 76 13.66 14.33 27.36
C LEU A 76 14.76 15.41 27.44
N ILE A 77 14.75 16.37 26.52
CA ILE A 77 15.69 17.50 26.54
C ILE A 77 15.46 18.39 27.78
N GLU A 78 14.19 18.68 28.10
CA GLU A 78 13.86 19.52 29.25
C GLU A 78 14.22 18.84 30.58
N ASP A 79 13.91 17.56 30.73
CA ASP A 79 14.28 16.76 31.90
C ASP A 79 15.81 16.74 32.09
N ALA A 80 16.56 16.53 31.01
CA ALA A 80 18.02 16.56 31.04
C ALA A 80 18.57 17.94 31.45
N ARG A 81 17.98 19.03 30.95
CA ARG A 81 18.35 20.40 31.36
C ARG A 81 18.05 20.65 32.83
N SER A 82 16.89 20.21 33.31
CA SER A 82 16.50 20.34 34.72
C SER A 82 17.49 19.62 35.63
N GLN A 83 17.83 18.36 35.32
CA GLN A 83 18.82 17.58 36.07
C GLN A 83 20.21 18.24 36.06
N ALA A 84 20.66 18.74 34.90
CA ALA A 84 21.94 19.44 34.80
C ALA A 84 21.97 20.71 35.66
N MET A 85 20.87 21.48 35.72
CA MET A 85 20.75 22.64 36.60
C MET A 85 20.79 22.25 38.08
N THR A 86 20.08 21.19 38.48
CA THR A 86 20.12 20.70 39.87
C THR A 86 21.54 20.31 40.28
N ILE A 87 22.25 19.54 39.45
CA ILE A 87 23.63 19.11 39.73
C ILE A 87 24.59 20.31 39.78
N ALA A 88 24.42 21.32 38.93
CA ALA A 88 25.27 22.51 38.95
C ALA A 88 25.00 23.44 40.14
N SER A 89 23.88 23.22 40.86
CA SER A 89 23.47 24.00 42.03
C SER A 89 23.91 23.38 43.36
N GLU A 90 24.36 22.11 43.34
CA GLU A 90 24.98 21.39 44.46
C GLU A 90 26.50 21.64 44.51
#